data_AF-A0A9Q3FUP9-F1
#
_entry.id   AF-A0A9Q3FUP9-F1
#
_cell.length_a   1.000
_cell.length_b   1.000
_cell.length_c   1.000
_cell.angle_alpha   90.00
_cell.angle_beta   90.00
_cell.angle_gamma   90.00
#
_symmetry.space_group_name_H-M   'P 1'
#
loop_
_entity.id
_entity.type
_entity.pdbx_description
1 polymer ?
#
loop_
_entity_poly.entity_id
_entity_poly.type
_entity_poly.pdbx_seq_one_letter_code
_entity_poly.pdbx_strand_id
1 'polypeptide(L)'
;MATSTPHTEQRPNTLPRRVNISAQIPTPSHQDIPRNTTTIVKIRAKDYNLWFYGKDVEIFINKVENILEIEGASERDIARQIAFWTKNEEISYHIEGMPGYETADWDQVKVGMKRRWGTVSPERRYRLSSITYLFTKTQQEGGIRNMTQYRKFIGEYEAIITYLKRYQYIQGDINHNQEILASISTSVQESIYKERIKDRAMVPALDGG
;
A
#
# COMPACT_ATOMS: atom_id res chain seq x y z
N MET A 1 15.56 -100.80 17.46
CA MET A 1 17.01 -100.51 17.43
C MET A 1 17.19 -99.07 17.90
N ALA A 2 17.66 -98.92 19.13
CA ALA A 2 18.00 -97.65 19.75
C ALA A 2 19.50 -97.72 20.06
N THR A 3 20.25 -96.70 19.68
CA THR A 3 21.59 -96.45 20.20
C THR A 3 21.71 -94.97 20.51
N SER A 4 22.00 -94.70 21.78
CA SER A 4 22.16 -93.40 22.38
C SER A 4 23.63 -93.02 22.49
N THR A 5 23.91 -91.73 22.23
CA THR A 5 24.92 -90.83 22.85
C THR A 5 26.42 -91.20 22.88
N PRO A 6 27.34 -90.25 23.20
CA PRO A 6 27.30 -88.77 23.08
C PRO A 6 28.59 -88.19 22.42
N HIS A 7 28.57 -86.93 21.98
CA HIS A 7 29.80 -86.12 21.99
C HIS A 7 29.47 -84.67 22.36
N THR A 8 29.78 -84.35 23.61
CA THR A 8 30.09 -82.99 24.06
C THR A 8 31.32 -82.52 23.29
N GLU A 9 31.38 -81.26 22.86
CA GLU A 9 32.42 -80.31 23.28
C GLU A 9 32.49 -79.04 22.41
N GLN A 10 32.56 -77.92 23.13
CA GLN A 10 33.05 -76.58 22.76
C GLN A 10 32.22 -75.68 21.82
N ARG A 11 31.53 -74.73 22.47
CA ARG A 11 31.18 -73.43 21.89
C ARG A 11 32.46 -72.65 21.54
N PRO A 12 32.62 -72.13 20.31
CA PRO A 12 33.50 -71.01 20.09
C PRO A 12 32.81 -69.74 20.58
N ASN A 13 33.24 -69.27 21.75
CA ASN A 13 32.89 -67.96 22.28
C ASN A 13 33.73 -66.90 21.55
N THR A 14 33.26 -66.47 20.38
CA THR A 14 33.80 -65.29 19.69
C THR A 14 32.64 -64.40 19.27
N LEU A 15 32.42 -63.34 20.06
CA LEU A 15 31.68 -62.16 19.60
C LEU A 15 32.27 -61.71 18.25
N PRO A 16 31.46 -61.41 17.23
CA PRO A 16 31.99 -60.84 16.01
C PRO A 16 32.70 -59.53 16.36
N ARG A 17 33.99 -59.46 16.01
CA ARG A 17 34.81 -58.25 16.04
C ARG A 17 34.01 -57.13 15.40
N ARG A 18 33.67 -56.08 16.16
CA ARG A 18 33.06 -54.87 15.60
C ARG A 18 33.90 -54.43 14.41
N VAL A 19 33.32 -54.52 13.22
CA VAL A 19 33.89 -53.93 12.02
C VAL A 19 33.88 -52.43 12.28
N ASN A 20 35.06 -51.84 12.44
CA ASN A 20 35.20 -50.40 12.56
C ASN A 20 35.00 -49.83 11.15
N ILE A 21 33.75 -49.58 10.76
CA ILE A 21 33.41 -48.93 9.50
C ILE A 21 33.64 -47.43 9.71
N SER A 22 34.91 -47.04 9.84
CA SER A 22 35.34 -45.68 9.53
C SER A 22 35.69 -45.66 8.04
N ALA A 23 34.71 -46.01 7.21
CA ALA A 23 34.69 -45.48 5.86
C ALA A 23 34.27 -44.03 6.04
N GLN A 24 35.18 -43.10 5.74
CA GLN A 24 34.84 -41.70 5.59
C GLN A 24 33.68 -41.61 4.59
N ILE A 25 32.46 -41.48 5.11
CA ILE A 25 31.37 -40.92 4.33
C ILE A 25 31.88 -39.51 4.00
N PRO A 26 32.06 -39.15 2.72
CA PRO A 26 32.31 -37.75 2.41
C PRO A 26 31.15 -36.99 3.02
N THR A 27 31.42 -36.15 4.02
CA THR A 27 30.49 -35.10 4.42
C THR A 27 29.99 -34.49 3.12
N PRO A 28 28.68 -34.42 2.87
CA PRO A 28 28.21 -33.73 1.69
C PRO A 28 28.79 -32.33 1.82
N SER A 29 29.75 -32.02 0.94
CA SER A 29 30.23 -30.66 0.77
C SER A 29 28.98 -29.80 0.75
N HIS A 30 29.03 -28.69 1.48
CA HIS A 30 28.03 -27.64 1.34
C HIS A 30 28.17 -27.13 -0.11
N GLN A 31 27.70 -27.93 -1.08
CA GLN A 31 27.26 -27.43 -2.34
C GLN A 31 26.24 -26.40 -1.92
N ASP A 32 26.54 -25.15 -2.25
CA ASP A 32 25.56 -24.09 -2.31
C ASP A 32 24.40 -24.63 -3.14
N ILE A 33 23.45 -25.30 -2.49
CA ILE A 33 22.07 -25.28 -2.94
C ILE A 33 21.86 -23.80 -3.11
N PRO A 34 21.61 -23.28 -4.33
CA PRO A 34 21.22 -21.90 -4.43
C PRO A 34 20.01 -21.82 -3.52
N ARG A 35 20.16 -21.18 -2.35
CA ARG A 35 19.00 -20.64 -1.66
C ARG A 35 18.36 -19.87 -2.78
N ASN A 36 17.19 -20.28 -3.22
CA ASN A 36 16.33 -19.36 -3.91
C ASN A 36 15.94 -18.35 -2.83
N THR A 37 16.89 -17.46 -2.50
CA THR A 37 16.66 -16.23 -1.78
C THR A 37 15.92 -15.37 -2.77
N THR A 38 14.63 -15.67 -2.98
CA THR A 38 13.70 -14.64 -3.38
C THR A 38 13.73 -13.67 -2.20
N THR A 39 14.64 -12.69 -2.26
CA THR A 39 14.86 -11.71 -1.21
C THR A 39 13.58 -10.91 -1.09
N ILE A 40 12.83 -11.13 -0.01
CA ILE A 40 11.61 -10.38 0.27
C ILE A 40 12.00 -8.93 0.47
N VAL A 41 11.42 -8.02 -0.32
CA VAL A 41 11.62 -6.57 -0.15
C VAL A 41 10.88 -6.15 1.12
N LYS A 42 11.64 -5.85 2.19
CA LYS A 42 11.08 -5.45 3.48
C LYS A 42 10.70 -3.97 3.47
N ILE A 43 9.40 -3.69 3.42
CA ILE A 43 8.88 -2.31 3.48
C ILE A 43 8.68 -1.93 4.94
N ARG A 44 9.34 -0.85 5.37
CA ARG A 44 9.15 -0.29 6.71
C ARG A 44 7.93 0.62 6.71
N ALA A 45 6.80 0.12 7.18
CA ALA A 45 5.54 0.88 7.20
C ALA A 45 5.65 2.27 7.84
N LYS A 46 6.52 2.45 8.85
CA LYS A 46 6.77 3.74 9.49
C LYS A 46 7.33 4.80 8.54
N ASP A 47 8.18 4.43 7.58
CA ASP A 47 8.87 5.37 6.68
C ASP A 47 7.87 5.99 5.70
N TYR A 48 6.77 5.28 5.44
CA TYR A 48 5.70 5.66 4.51
C TYR A 48 4.37 5.98 5.20
N ASN A 49 4.32 5.95 6.54
CA ASN A 49 3.08 6.06 7.31
C ASN A 49 1.98 5.09 6.79
N LEU A 50 2.34 3.82 6.58
CA LEU A 50 1.50 2.74 6.04
C LEU A 50 0.81 1.94 7.15
N TRP A 51 0.26 2.61 8.16
CA TRP A 51 -0.46 1.91 9.23
C TRP A 51 -1.93 1.74 8.88
N PHE A 52 -2.43 0.51 8.94
CA PHE A 52 -3.83 0.17 8.77
C PHE A 52 -4.56 0.13 10.11
N TYR A 53 -5.71 0.79 10.15
CA TYR A 53 -6.53 0.94 11.36
C TYR A 53 -7.96 0.42 11.16
N GLY A 54 -8.19 -0.44 10.16
CA GLY A 54 -9.50 -1.08 9.96
C GLY A 54 -10.54 -0.16 9.30
N LYS A 55 -10.10 0.97 8.75
CA LYS A 55 -10.93 1.95 8.03
C LYS A 55 -10.27 2.32 6.72
N ASP A 56 -11.07 2.86 5.80
CA ASP A 56 -10.59 3.42 4.54
C ASP A 56 -9.72 2.42 3.75
N VAL A 57 -10.14 1.15 3.74
CA VAL A 57 -9.34 0.02 3.26
C VAL A 57 -8.91 0.17 1.80
N GLU A 58 -9.74 0.77 0.95
CA GLU A 58 -9.39 1.00 -0.44
C GLU A 58 -8.30 2.07 -0.59
N ILE A 59 -8.23 3.05 0.32
CA ILE A 59 -7.13 4.01 0.37
C ILE A 59 -5.84 3.30 0.76
N PHE A 60 -5.93 2.50 1.83
CA PHE A 60 -4.79 1.77 2.34
C PHE A 60 -4.21 0.83 1.27
N ILE A 61 -5.05 0.08 0.57
CA ILE A 61 -4.64 -0.80 -0.54
C ILE A 61 -3.95 0.00 -1.64
N ASN A 62 -4.53 1.11 -2.10
CA ASN A 62 -3.93 1.95 -3.15
C ASN A 62 -2.56 2.50 -2.71
N LYS A 63 -2.44 2.95 -1.45
CA LYS A 63 -1.17 3.44 -0.90
C LYS A 63 -0.10 2.35 -0.86
N VAL A 64 -0.48 1.14 -0.46
CA VAL A 64 0.40 -0.03 -0.44
C VAL A 64 0.87 -0.39 -1.85
N GLU A 65 -0.03 -0.37 -2.85
CA GLU A 65 0.31 -0.65 -4.25
C GLU A 65 1.25 0.40 -4.85
N ASN A 66 1.07 1.70 -4.55
CA ASN A 66 2.04 2.73 -4.98
C ASN A 66 3.45 2.51 -4.38
N ILE A 67 3.52 2.01 -3.15
CA ILE A 67 4.81 1.74 -2.51
C ILE A 67 5.50 0.51 -3.11
N LEU A 68 4.76 -0.44 -3.69
CA LEU A 68 5.35 -1.51 -4.49
C LEU A 68 6.20 -0.97 -5.62
N GLU A 69 5.62 -0.02 -6.36
CA GLU A 69 6.26 0.57 -7.53
C GLU A 69 7.52 1.34 -7.15
N ILE A 70 7.48 2.07 -6.03
CA ILE A 70 8.61 2.85 -5.53
C ILE A 70 9.74 1.95 -4.99
N GLU A 71 9.40 0.92 -4.21
CA GLU A 71 10.39 0.06 -3.55
C GLU A 71 10.84 -1.13 -4.42
N GLY A 72 10.23 -1.31 -5.60
CA GLY A 72 10.48 -2.49 -6.44
C GLY A 72 10.06 -3.80 -5.77
N ALA A 73 9.07 -3.74 -4.87
CA ALA A 73 8.56 -4.91 -4.15
C ALA A 73 7.57 -5.69 -5.01
N SER A 74 7.49 -7.00 -4.78
CA SER A 74 6.46 -7.83 -5.42
C SER A 74 5.18 -7.85 -4.59
N GLU A 75 4.05 -8.15 -5.21
CA GLU A 75 2.78 -8.38 -4.53
C GLU A 75 2.89 -9.47 -3.44
N ARG A 76 3.71 -10.49 -3.69
CA ARG A 76 4.04 -11.55 -2.73
C ARG A 76 4.71 -11.00 -1.47
N ASP A 77 5.54 -9.96 -1.60
CA ASP A 77 6.23 -9.34 -0.48
C ASP A 77 5.25 -8.59 0.42
N ILE A 78 4.24 -7.91 -0.14
CA ILE A 78 3.17 -7.29 0.66
C ILE A 78 2.37 -8.34 1.38
N ALA A 79 1.89 -9.37 0.68
CA ALA A 79 0.96 -10.34 1.26
C ALA A 79 1.53 -10.97 2.54
N ARG A 80 2.86 -11.11 2.61
CA ARG A 80 3.59 -11.59 3.79
C ARG A 80 3.78 -10.57 4.91
N GLN A 81 3.73 -9.28 4.58
CA GLN A 81 4.05 -8.19 5.51
C GLN A 81 2.82 -7.45 6.04
N ILE A 82 1.71 -7.49 5.31
CA ILE A 82 0.54 -6.63 5.50
C ILE A 82 -0.10 -6.76 6.90
N ALA A 83 -0.02 -7.94 7.51
CA ALA A 83 -0.49 -8.18 8.88
C ALA A 83 0.32 -7.38 9.93
N PHE A 84 1.61 -7.16 9.69
CA PHE A 84 2.48 -6.37 10.60
C PHE A 84 2.30 -4.86 10.44
N TRP A 85 1.50 -4.41 9.47
CA TRP A 85 1.27 -2.99 9.19
C TRP A 85 0.02 -2.47 9.91
N THR A 86 -0.27 -3.02 11.08
CA THR A 86 -1.25 -2.48 12.02
C THR A 86 -0.68 -2.55 13.44
N LYS A 87 -1.19 -1.69 14.32
CA LYS A 87 -0.91 -1.77 15.76
C LYS A 87 -1.99 -2.50 16.54
N ASN A 88 -3.06 -2.93 15.85
CA ASN A 88 -4.18 -3.62 16.45
C ASN A 88 -4.06 -5.13 16.13
N GLU A 89 -3.86 -5.94 17.17
CA GLU A 89 -3.71 -7.39 17.05
C GLU A 89 -4.95 -8.07 16.45
N GLU A 90 -6.15 -7.57 16.71
CA GLU A 90 -7.39 -8.08 16.11
C GLU A 90 -7.39 -7.88 14.59
N ILE A 91 -6.92 -6.72 14.13
CA ILE A 91 -6.79 -6.44 12.69
C ILE A 91 -5.73 -7.35 12.07
N SER A 92 -4.59 -7.55 12.72
CA SER A 92 -3.54 -8.48 12.26
C SER A 92 -4.10 -9.88 12.10
N TYR A 93 -4.74 -10.39 13.15
CA TYR A 93 -5.37 -11.71 13.17
C TYR A 93 -6.37 -11.89 12.03
N HIS A 94 -7.20 -10.88 11.76
CA HIS A 94 -8.15 -10.94 10.65
C HIS A 94 -7.49 -10.93 9.28
N ILE A 95 -6.37 -10.24 9.10
CA ILE A 95 -5.60 -10.24 7.86
C ILE A 95 -4.93 -11.60 7.66
N GLU A 96 -4.33 -12.16 8.70
CA GLU A 96 -3.68 -13.48 8.67
C GLU A 96 -4.67 -14.60 8.32
N GLY A 97 -5.93 -14.47 8.75
CA GLY A 97 -7.00 -15.39 8.39
C GLY A 97 -7.63 -15.18 7.02
N MET A 98 -7.12 -14.27 6.18
CA MET A 98 -7.70 -14.03 4.84
C MET A 98 -7.23 -15.06 3.82
N PRO A 99 -8.12 -15.46 2.89
CA PRO A 99 -7.70 -16.17 1.70
C PRO A 99 -6.54 -15.44 1.01
N GLY A 100 -5.54 -16.20 0.60
CA GLY A 100 -4.33 -15.65 -0.02
C GLY A 100 -3.21 -15.26 0.93
N TYR A 101 -3.44 -15.12 2.25
CA TYR A 101 -2.37 -14.71 3.15
C TYR A 101 -1.24 -15.78 3.22
N GLU A 102 -1.60 -17.03 3.52
CA GLU A 102 -0.63 -18.14 3.59
C GLU A 102 0.07 -18.43 2.25
N THR A 103 -0.66 -18.31 1.14
CA THR A 103 -0.13 -18.51 -0.21
C THR A 103 0.59 -17.28 -0.76
N ALA A 104 0.58 -16.16 -0.03
CA ALA A 104 1.08 -14.86 -0.44
C ALA A 104 0.47 -14.35 -1.77
N ASP A 105 -0.83 -14.60 -1.96
CA ASP A 105 -1.66 -14.09 -3.04
C ASP A 105 -2.31 -12.78 -2.60
N TRP A 106 -1.73 -11.67 -3.04
CA TRP A 106 -2.17 -10.32 -2.68
C TRP A 106 -3.59 -10.01 -3.18
N ASP A 107 -3.99 -10.51 -4.33
CA ASP A 107 -5.31 -10.25 -4.89
C ASP A 107 -6.41 -10.85 -4.02
N GLN A 108 -6.22 -12.08 -3.54
CA GLN A 108 -7.15 -12.69 -2.60
C GLN A 108 -7.18 -11.97 -1.25
N VAL A 109 -6.02 -11.53 -0.75
CA VAL A 109 -5.96 -10.72 0.48
C VAL A 109 -6.72 -9.41 0.30
N LYS A 110 -6.55 -8.69 -0.82
CA LYS A 110 -7.31 -7.46 -1.14
C LYS A 110 -8.81 -7.70 -1.11
N VAL A 111 -9.28 -8.82 -1.68
CA VAL A 111 -10.70 -9.20 -1.65
C VAL A 111 -11.17 -9.40 -0.22
N GLY A 112 -10.42 -10.12 0.62
CA GLY A 112 -10.74 -10.30 2.04
C GLY A 112 -10.78 -8.98 2.81
N MET A 113 -9.80 -8.10 2.58
CA MET A 113 -9.71 -6.79 3.20
C MET A 113 -10.90 -5.91 2.83
N LYS A 114 -11.24 -5.83 1.54
CA LYS A 114 -12.42 -5.10 1.05
C LYS A 114 -13.73 -5.71 1.54
N ARG A 115 -13.83 -7.03 1.66
CA ARG A 115 -15.03 -7.67 2.21
C ARG A 115 -15.25 -7.33 3.68
N ARG A 116 -14.16 -7.24 4.46
CA ARG A 116 -14.24 -7.00 5.90
C ARG A 116 -14.34 -5.52 6.27
N TRP A 117 -13.62 -4.67 5.55
CA TRP A 117 -13.49 -3.24 5.86
C TRP A 117 -13.92 -2.31 4.72
N GLY A 118 -14.34 -2.86 3.58
CA GLY A 118 -14.93 -2.09 2.49
C GLY A 118 -16.42 -1.90 2.74
N THR A 119 -16.79 -0.64 3.03
CA THR A 119 -18.13 -0.10 3.38
C THR A 119 -18.67 -0.51 4.75
N VAL A 120 -18.97 0.38 5.71
CA VAL A 120 -19.58 1.73 5.64
C VAL A 120 -18.66 2.77 6.30
N SER A 121 -17.80 3.46 5.54
CA SER A 121 -17.24 4.73 6.04
C SER A 121 -18.41 5.73 6.11
N PRO A 122 -18.68 6.42 7.22
CA PRO A 122 -19.59 7.57 7.23
C PRO A 122 -19.20 8.49 6.07
N GLU A 123 -20.21 8.93 5.30
CA GLU A 123 -20.13 9.65 4.02
C GLU A 123 -18.72 10.12 3.66
N ARG A 124 -18.02 9.36 2.80
CA ARG A 124 -16.75 9.85 2.22
C ARG A 124 -17.06 11.19 1.56
N ARG A 125 -16.60 12.28 2.19
CA ARG A 125 -16.96 13.65 1.78
C ARG A 125 -16.57 13.91 0.33
N TYR A 126 -15.40 13.43 -0.08
CA TYR A 126 -14.90 13.54 -1.46
C TYR A 126 -14.15 12.27 -1.92
N ARG A 127 -14.10 12.05 -3.23
CA ARG A 127 -13.37 10.97 -3.93
C ARG A 127 -12.42 11.60 -4.96
N LEU A 128 -11.50 10.82 -5.55
CA LEU A 128 -10.65 11.30 -6.66
C LEU A 128 -11.49 11.90 -7.81
N SER A 129 -12.60 11.24 -8.15
CA SER A 129 -13.54 11.72 -9.16
C SER A 129 -14.29 13.00 -8.79
N SER A 130 -14.24 13.46 -7.53
CA SER A 130 -14.83 14.74 -7.13
C SER A 130 -14.17 15.93 -7.80
N ILE A 131 -12.86 15.83 -8.12
CA ILE A 131 -12.15 16.87 -8.88
C ILE A 131 -12.72 16.96 -10.30
N THR A 132 -12.76 15.83 -11.02
CA THR A 132 -13.32 15.77 -12.38
C THR A 132 -14.78 16.18 -12.40
N TYR A 133 -15.58 15.72 -11.42
CA TYR A 133 -16.99 16.11 -11.31
C TYR A 133 -17.17 17.61 -11.12
N LEU A 134 -16.35 18.25 -10.27
CA LEU A 134 -16.39 19.71 -10.08
C LEU A 134 -16.12 20.46 -11.39
N PHE A 135 -15.10 20.07 -12.15
CA PHE A 135 -14.81 20.66 -13.46
C PHE A 135 -15.93 20.43 -14.46
N THR A 136 -16.37 19.18 -14.65
CA THR A 136 -17.42 18.84 -15.61
C THR A 136 -18.74 19.53 -15.30
N LYS A 137 -19.15 19.55 -14.02
CA LYS A 137 -20.35 20.25 -13.57
C LYS A 137 -20.27 21.75 -13.87
N THR A 138 -19.13 22.36 -13.58
CA THR A 138 -18.91 23.79 -13.84
C THR A 138 -18.99 24.10 -15.33
N GLN A 139 -18.44 23.24 -16.19
CA GLN A 139 -18.55 23.38 -17.64
C GLN A 139 -20.00 23.18 -18.14
N GLN A 140 -20.73 22.19 -17.60
CA GLN A 140 -22.13 21.95 -17.94
C GLN A 140 -23.05 23.10 -17.53
N GLU A 141 -22.74 23.78 -16.42
CA GLU A 141 -23.42 25.01 -15.99
C GLU A 141 -23.00 26.24 -16.83
N GLY A 142 -22.11 26.04 -17.82
CA GLY A 142 -21.62 27.01 -18.80
C GLY A 142 -20.49 27.91 -18.28
N GLY A 143 -19.68 27.37 -17.38
CA GLY A 143 -18.46 27.97 -16.87
C GLY A 143 -18.67 29.00 -15.76
N ILE A 144 -17.55 29.45 -15.20
CA ILE A 144 -17.50 30.49 -14.17
C ILE A 144 -17.64 31.85 -14.87
N ARG A 145 -18.75 32.58 -14.59
CA ARG A 145 -19.14 33.83 -15.24
C ARG A 145 -19.04 35.08 -14.36
N ASN A 146 -18.71 34.95 -13.08
CA ASN A 146 -18.48 36.07 -12.17
C ASN A 146 -17.62 35.69 -10.96
N MET A 147 -17.22 36.70 -10.18
CA MET A 147 -16.34 36.54 -9.02
C MET A 147 -16.96 35.70 -7.90
N THR A 148 -18.27 35.80 -7.69
CA THR A 148 -18.98 34.99 -6.69
C THR A 148 -18.91 33.50 -7.03
N GLN A 149 -19.14 33.15 -8.30
CA GLN A 149 -19.00 31.78 -8.80
C GLN A 149 -17.54 31.30 -8.70
N TYR A 150 -16.58 32.16 -9.01
CA TYR A 150 -15.16 31.84 -8.89
C TYR A 150 -14.75 31.51 -7.45
N ARG A 151 -15.12 32.35 -6.49
CA ARG A 151 -14.82 32.14 -5.06
C ARG A 151 -15.46 30.85 -4.53
N LYS A 152 -16.71 30.56 -4.93
CA LYS A 152 -17.39 29.31 -4.57
C LYS A 152 -16.67 28.09 -5.15
N PHE A 153 -16.31 28.15 -6.43
CA PHE A 153 -15.58 27.08 -7.11
C PHE A 153 -14.23 26.80 -6.43
N ILE A 154 -13.43 27.84 -6.16
CA ILE A 154 -12.13 27.69 -5.48
C ILE A 154 -12.30 27.11 -4.08
N GLY A 155 -13.31 27.56 -3.32
CA GLY A 155 -13.59 27.00 -1.99
C GLY A 155 -13.95 25.51 -2.02
N GLU A 156 -14.77 25.08 -2.98
CA GLU A 156 -15.08 23.65 -3.16
C GLU A 156 -13.86 22.84 -3.62
N TYR A 157 -13.08 23.38 -4.57
CA TYR A 157 -11.85 22.76 -5.05
C TYR A 157 -10.82 22.59 -3.92
N GLU A 158 -10.56 23.62 -3.12
CA GLU A 158 -9.62 23.56 -1.99
C GLU A 158 -10.10 22.58 -0.91
N ALA A 159 -11.41 22.52 -0.64
CA ALA A 159 -11.97 21.55 0.29
C ALA A 159 -11.75 20.10 -0.20
N ILE A 160 -11.92 19.86 -1.51
CA ILE A 160 -11.63 18.56 -2.14
C ILE A 160 -10.14 18.24 -2.04
N ILE A 161 -9.24 19.14 -2.48
CA ILE A 161 -7.79 18.91 -2.47
C ILE A 161 -7.27 18.70 -1.04
N THR A 162 -7.73 19.52 -0.09
CA THR A 162 -7.32 19.40 1.33
C THR A 162 -7.75 18.06 1.91
N TYR A 163 -8.99 17.63 1.63
CA TYR A 163 -9.46 16.31 2.03
C TYR A 163 -8.61 15.22 1.37
N LEU A 164 -8.41 15.29 0.06
CA LEU A 164 -7.68 14.27 -0.68
C LEU A 164 -6.21 14.15 -0.23
N LYS A 165 -5.53 15.28 0.03
CA LYS A 165 -4.17 15.31 0.59
C LYS A 165 -4.13 14.76 2.02
N ARG A 166 -5.07 15.18 2.89
CA ARG A 166 -5.14 14.73 4.30
C ARG A 166 -5.26 13.21 4.40
N TYR A 167 -6.06 12.62 3.54
CA TYR A 167 -6.26 11.18 3.47
C TYR A 167 -5.32 10.48 2.48
N GLN A 168 -4.31 11.19 1.98
CA GLN A 168 -3.24 10.65 1.12
C GLN A 168 -3.74 9.98 -0.18
N TYR A 169 -4.91 10.40 -0.67
CA TYR A 169 -5.41 10.01 -1.99
C TYR A 169 -4.58 10.62 -3.12
N ILE A 170 -3.93 11.73 -2.83
CA ILE A 170 -3.06 12.46 -3.75
C ILE A 170 -1.80 12.92 -3.00
N GLN A 171 -0.66 12.91 -3.69
CA GLN A 171 0.63 13.32 -3.15
C GLN A 171 1.18 14.54 -3.88
N GLY A 172 2.02 15.32 -3.18
CA GLY A 172 2.71 16.47 -3.74
C GLY A 172 1.81 17.66 -4.07
N ASP A 173 2.38 18.60 -4.83
CA ASP A 173 1.66 19.75 -5.36
C ASP A 173 1.00 19.40 -6.68
N ILE A 174 -0.29 19.09 -6.62
CA ILE A 174 -1.08 18.90 -7.82
C ILE A 174 -1.47 20.24 -8.38
N ASN A 175 -1.13 20.43 -9.65
CA ASN A 175 -1.41 21.63 -10.40
C ASN A 175 -2.56 21.35 -11.38
N HIS A 176 -3.76 21.81 -11.03
CA HIS A 176 -4.91 21.82 -11.95
C HIS A 176 -5.13 23.22 -12.56
N ASN A 177 -4.11 24.07 -12.64
CA ASN A 177 -4.28 25.45 -13.09
C ASN A 177 -4.83 25.52 -14.52
N GLN A 178 -4.48 24.58 -15.40
CA GLN A 178 -4.98 24.57 -16.77
C GLN A 178 -6.48 24.25 -16.82
N GLU A 179 -6.93 23.26 -16.04
CA GLU A 179 -8.33 22.85 -15.93
C GLU A 179 -9.17 23.94 -15.24
N ILE A 180 -8.60 24.60 -14.24
CA ILE A 180 -9.20 25.78 -13.61
C ILE A 180 -9.34 26.89 -14.64
N LEU A 181 -8.29 27.22 -15.40
CA LEU A 181 -8.36 28.25 -16.45
C LEU A 181 -9.39 27.91 -17.53
N ALA A 182 -9.48 26.64 -17.94
CA ALA A 182 -10.46 26.16 -18.92
C ALA A 182 -11.92 26.23 -18.40
N SER A 183 -12.12 26.26 -17.08
CA SER A 183 -13.45 26.41 -16.47
C SER A 183 -13.92 27.87 -16.34
N ILE A 184 -13.05 28.85 -16.59
CA ILE A 184 -13.34 30.29 -16.47
C ILE A 184 -13.65 30.87 -17.86
N SER A 185 -14.77 31.58 -18.01
CA SER A 185 -15.06 32.28 -19.27
C SER A 185 -14.07 33.43 -19.53
N THR A 186 -13.76 33.71 -20.79
CA THR A 186 -12.81 34.78 -21.18
C THR A 186 -13.16 36.14 -20.55
N SER A 187 -14.47 36.45 -20.44
CA SER A 187 -14.98 37.67 -19.80
C SER A 187 -14.65 37.79 -18.31
N VAL A 188 -14.50 36.67 -17.60
CA VAL A 188 -14.14 36.63 -16.19
C VAL A 188 -12.63 36.61 -15.99
N GLN A 189 -11.88 35.99 -16.90
CA GLN A 189 -10.41 36.05 -16.87
C GLN A 189 -9.93 37.50 -16.91
N GLU A 190 -10.53 38.35 -17.76
CA GLU A 190 -10.23 39.79 -17.82
C GLU A 190 -10.63 40.53 -16.53
N SER A 191 -11.73 40.13 -15.89
CA SER A 191 -12.21 40.74 -14.64
C SER A 191 -11.33 40.37 -13.44
N ILE A 192 -10.86 39.11 -13.36
CA ILE A 192 -9.88 38.63 -12.36
C ILE A 192 -8.54 39.35 -12.53
N TYR A 193 -8.11 39.56 -13.77
CA TYR A 193 -6.87 40.30 -14.07
C TYR A 193 -6.99 41.77 -13.64
N LYS A 194 -8.14 42.42 -13.92
CA LYS A 194 -8.42 43.80 -13.49
C LYS A 194 -8.53 43.94 -11.96
N GLU A 195 -9.16 42.99 -11.27
CA GLU A 195 -9.25 43.00 -9.80
C GLU A 195 -7.86 42.80 -9.15
N ARG A 196 -7.03 41.89 -9.68
CA ARG A 196 -5.62 41.74 -9.24
C ARG A 196 -4.76 42.97 -9.47
N ILE A 197 -4.96 43.70 -10.57
CA ILE A 197 -4.27 44.98 -10.82
C ILE A 197 -4.74 46.04 -9.80
N LYS A 198 -6.04 46.07 -9.49
CA LYS A 198 -6.63 47.04 -8.56
C LYS A 198 -6.19 46.81 -7.11
N ASP A 199 -6.17 45.55 -6.65
CA ASP A 199 -5.65 45.19 -5.32
C ASP A 199 -4.15 45.50 -5.19
N ARG A 200 -3.37 45.33 -6.28
CA ARG A 200 -1.95 45.70 -6.31
C ARG A 200 -1.73 47.21 -6.35
N ALA A 201 -2.65 47.97 -6.95
CA ALA A 201 -2.63 49.43 -6.97
C ALA A 201 -3.16 50.07 -5.66
N MET A 202 -3.79 49.29 -4.78
CA MET A 202 -4.29 49.73 -3.48
C MET A 202 -3.26 49.61 -2.34
N VAL A 203 -2.00 49.28 -2.62
CA VAL A 203 -0.91 49.63 -1.68
C VAL A 203 -0.80 51.15 -1.71
N PRO A 204 -1.18 51.88 -0.65
CA PRO A 204 -1.19 53.33 -0.71
C PRO A 204 0.23 53.81 -0.99
N ALA A 205 0.39 54.65 -2.00
CA ALA A 205 1.37 55.70 -1.92
C ALA A 205 1.09 56.42 -0.59
N LEU A 206 1.93 56.18 0.42
CA LEU A 206 2.05 57.09 1.55
C LEU A 206 2.52 58.41 0.94
N ASP A 207 1.54 59.25 0.62
CA ASP A 207 1.74 60.64 0.30
C ASP A 207 1.90 61.41 1.61
N GLY A 208 3.08 61.98 1.77
CA GLY A 208 3.26 63.32 2.35
C GLY A 208 2.97 63.53 3.83
N GLY A 209 4.06 63.57 4.62
CA GLY A 209 4.15 64.27 5.90
C GLY A 209 5.60 64.55 6.25
#